data_AF-K7L4I2-F1
#
_entry.id   AF-K7L4I2-F1
#
_cell.length_a   1.000
_cell.length_b   1.000
_cell.length_c   1.000
_cell.angle_alpha   90.00
_cell.angle_beta   90.00
_cell.angle_gamma   90.00
#
_symmetry.space_group_name_H-M   'P 1'
#
loop_
_entity.id
_entity.type
_entity.pdbx_description
1 polymer ?
#
loop_
_entity_poly.entity_id
_entity_poly.type
_entity_poly.pdbx_seq_one_letter_code
_entity_poly.pdbx_strand_id
1 'polypeptide(L)'
;MSFSDSDSEYFSPEEVDGIKRKSEKERHIVSDLDTLKQESDYKIKATTKFEEQLTSLTKEVESLSQQKKNLELQVESQTHEVEHLTLKNIDLYDQVSDLQTQLNNSESQAKSNVADLMAKINELELETKSLQTQKNEMGEKVECDKKEASTQREDLMEQLSVMQQRLDSIENEKKELQAEMERQREQISQDFVQIENLKNILAEIRSDEHNMVEEKEGFLKKLKELELNLESQNNQKNELEEKLRDTSYEVKQLANENKALQDRNHELRTTMTQKGEEISIFMKEQENHKNGASMEVMSLKAKLNGMRLELDTMHEQKNKLEQQNERSQKEYAESLAKVENLNTNLETQIDDQAKMIERLNEENKQAKIVYSKLKLIQVTAERKMNELAEEFRRKMEDNIRLLHQRIHVAEQLNNENKNSCKVTKQRYEDENKNLGLKIASYREETTTRVPIRFELVAQNSLDLVVEKVEEHTSRVTRMRCKVEFVKDWMKERNGEVKELREKVDCLRELLNKKEEQELVLRENMWKLEENVSKEGGEKLNLKKQVSQLEKKVGKLEKILKEKDEELVSLGEKKREAIRQLCFVVEFHRDHCNYLKDIILAKKRINNMI
;
A
#
# COMPACT_ATOMS: atom_id res chain seq x y z
N MET A 1 24.20 -26.47 167.58
CA MET A 1 24.97 -25.91 168.72
C MET A 1 24.65 -26.74 169.95
N SER A 2 25.59 -26.82 170.89
CA SER A 2 25.37 -27.08 172.32
C SER A 2 24.36 -28.18 172.70
N PHE A 3 24.84 -29.42 172.81
CA PHE A 3 24.47 -30.29 173.93
C PHE A 3 25.64 -30.28 174.91
N SER A 4 25.36 -30.11 176.20
CA SER A 4 26.34 -30.19 177.28
C SER A 4 25.57 -30.34 178.59
N ASP A 5 25.08 -31.55 178.84
CA ASP A 5 24.40 -31.90 180.08
C ASP A 5 25.38 -31.80 181.26
N SER A 6 24.87 -31.37 182.41
CA SER A 6 25.48 -31.60 183.72
C SER A 6 24.42 -31.46 184.80
N ASP A 7 24.00 -32.61 185.32
CA ASP A 7 23.21 -32.73 186.55
C ASP A 7 23.93 -31.96 187.69
N SER A 8 23.26 -31.19 188.54
CA SER A 8 22.41 -31.63 189.66
C SER A 8 22.94 -32.86 190.42
N GLU A 9 23.62 -32.65 191.55
CA GLU A 9 23.21 -33.25 192.83
C GLU A 9 24.05 -32.71 194.02
N TYR A 10 23.67 -33.16 195.22
CA TYR A 10 24.42 -33.08 196.48
C TYR A 10 24.79 -31.69 197.05
N PHE A 11 23.82 -31.12 197.78
CA PHE A 11 24.16 -30.55 199.09
C PHE A 11 24.65 -31.67 200.02
N SER A 12 25.95 -31.69 200.33
CA SER A 12 26.43 -32.34 201.56
C SER A 12 26.24 -31.36 202.73
N PRO A 13 25.68 -31.78 203.88
CA PRO A 13 25.68 -30.96 205.08
C PRO A 13 27.12 -30.71 205.55
N GLU A 14 27.46 -29.46 205.83
CA GLU A 14 28.78 -29.12 206.36
C GLU A 14 28.81 -29.44 207.86
N GLU A 15 29.38 -30.60 208.20
CA GLU A 15 29.54 -31.07 209.57
C GLU A 15 30.53 -30.19 210.36
N VAL A 16 30.13 -29.87 211.60
CA VAL A 16 31.03 -29.61 212.74
C VAL A 16 32.04 -28.45 212.58
N ASP A 17 31.63 -27.29 213.08
CA ASP A 17 32.35 -26.67 214.19
C ASP A 17 31.33 -26.21 215.26
N GLY A 18 31.54 -26.40 216.57
CA GLY A 18 32.58 -27.20 217.19
C GLY A 18 32.90 -26.73 218.61
N ILE A 19 32.40 -27.51 219.58
CA ILE A 19 33.09 -27.78 220.84
C ILE A 19 33.50 -26.52 221.63
N LYS A 20 32.71 -26.10 222.63
CA LYS A 20 33.21 -25.96 224.02
C LYS A 20 32.11 -25.64 225.02
N ARG A 21 31.62 -26.69 225.68
CA ARG A 21 31.60 -26.64 227.15
C ARG A 21 33.05 -26.73 227.63
N LYS A 22 33.59 -25.66 228.23
CA LYS A 22 34.45 -25.82 229.42
C LYS A 22 33.52 -25.50 230.60
N SER A 23 33.23 -26.39 231.56
CA SER A 23 34.06 -27.37 232.29
C SER A 23 34.89 -26.78 233.44
N GLU A 24 34.43 -25.68 234.03
CA GLU A 24 34.78 -25.27 235.41
C GLU A 24 33.46 -25.23 236.20
N LYS A 25 33.23 -26.03 237.25
CA LYS A 25 33.97 -26.23 238.51
C LYS A 25 33.75 -25.11 239.52
N GLU A 26 33.07 -25.49 240.61
CA GLU A 26 33.45 -25.20 241.99
C GLU A 26 33.69 -23.72 242.35
N ARG A 27 32.59 -22.97 242.53
CA ARG A 27 32.54 -21.82 243.45
C ARG A 27 31.30 -21.87 244.35
N HIS A 28 31.17 -22.93 245.14
CA HIS A 28 30.47 -22.81 246.42
C HIS A 28 31.51 -22.45 247.49
N ILE A 29 31.45 -21.22 247.98
CA ILE A 29 32.33 -20.71 249.03
C ILE A 29 31.74 -21.12 250.39
N VAL A 30 32.62 -21.49 251.32
CA VAL A 30 32.29 -22.00 252.65
C VAL A 30 32.97 -21.13 253.72
N SER A 31 32.24 -20.92 254.82
CA SER A 31 32.70 -20.42 256.13
C SER A 31 33.16 -18.97 256.28
N ASP A 32 32.22 -18.12 256.68
CA ASP A 32 32.30 -17.45 258.00
C ASP A 32 32.04 -18.50 259.12
N LEU A 33 32.32 -18.32 260.41
CA LEU A 33 33.21 -17.44 261.18
C LEU A 33 33.11 -17.99 262.63
N ASP A 34 34.23 -18.18 263.35
CA ASP A 34 34.19 -18.77 264.69
C ASP A 34 35.07 -17.97 265.68
N THR A 35 34.48 -17.27 266.64
CA THR A 35 35.21 -16.43 267.62
C THR A 35 34.44 -16.07 268.90
N LEU A 36 35.07 -16.34 270.05
CA LEU A 36 34.95 -15.66 271.36
C LEU A 36 33.65 -15.77 272.21
N LYS A 37 33.88 -15.77 273.55
CA LYS A 37 32.95 -15.62 274.72
C LYS A 37 32.42 -16.92 275.36
N GLN A 38 32.03 -16.95 276.64
CA GLN A 38 32.43 -16.18 277.85
C GLN A 38 31.87 -16.93 279.09
N GLU A 39 32.42 -16.67 280.28
CA GLU A 39 32.12 -17.39 281.53
C GLU A 39 30.75 -17.07 282.18
N SER A 40 30.49 -17.72 283.31
CA SER A 40 29.36 -17.49 284.22
C SER A 40 29.30 -16.07 284.82
N ASP A 41 28.16 -15.79 285.48
CA ASP A 41 27.73 -14.50 286.04
C ASP A 41 27.29 -13.42 285.03
N TYR A 42 26.54 -12.42 285.53
CA TYR A 42 26.00 -11.23 284.83
C TYR A 42 25.55 -11.45 283.36
N LYS A 43 24.50 -12.21 283.04
CA LYS A 43 23.14 -12.23 283.60
C LYS A 43 22.41 -10.87 283.64
N ILE A 44 21.13 -10.90 283.25
CA ILE A 44 20.03 -9.99 283.64
C ILE A 44 19.95 -8.59 282.96
N LYS A 45 20.99 -8.04 282.31
CA LYS A 45 20.84 -6.75 281.56
C LYS A 45 21.39 -6.66 280.13
N ALA A 46 22.08 -7.68 279.62
CA ALA A 46 22.38 -7.78 278.18
C ALA A 46 21.30 -8.58 277.43
N THR A 47 20.74 -9.61 278.08
CA THR A 47 19.74 -10.53 277.50
C THR A 47 18.51 -9.80 276.99
N THR A 48 18.02 -8.77 277.68
CA THR A 48 16.83 -8.01 277.25
C THR A 48 17.05 -7.15 276.00
N LYS A 49 18.30 -6.81 275.69
CA LYS A 49 18.64 -6.13 274.43
C LYS A 49 18.91 -7.12 273.29
N PHE A 50 19.34 -8.33 273.63
CA PHE A 50 19.31 -9.46 272.70
C PHE A 50 17.89 -9.99 272.45
N GLU A 51 16.93 -9.81 273.37
CA GLU A 51 15.50 -10.03 273.09
C GLU A 51 14.99 -9.03 272.04
N GLU A 52 15.37 -7.74 272.10
CA GLU A 52 15.06 -6.77 271.02
C GLU A 52 15.71 -7.17 269.67
N GLN A 53 16.97 -7.62 269.67
CA GLN A 53 17.66 -8.01 268.42
C GLN A 53 17.21 -9.36 267.86
N LEU A 54 16.94 -10.38 268.68
CA LEU A 54 16.49 -11.69 268.21
C LEU A 54 14.99 -11.72 267.91
N THR A 55 14.17 -10.82 268.48
CA THR A 55 12.80 -10.61 267.95
C THR A 55 12.81 -9.87 266.62
N SER A 56 13.84 -9.07 266.30
CA SER A 56 14.10 -8.61 264.92
C SER A 56 14.48 -9.78 264.01
N LEU A 57 15.40 -10.65 264.44
CA LEU A 57 15.82 -11.82 263.65
C LEU A 57 14.68 -12.82 263.43
N THR A 58 13.78 -12.99 264.41
CA THR A 58 12.56 -13.80 264.27
C THR A 58 11.65 -13.25 263.18
N LYS A 59 11.42 -11.92 263.16
CA LYS A 59 10.65 -11.26 262.09
C LYS A 59 11.32 -11.35 260.73
N GLU A 60 12.64 -11.32 260.68
CA GLU A 60 13.41 -11.50 259.43
C GLU A 60 13.27 -12.92 258.90
N VAL A 61 13.36 -13.94 259.76
CA VAL A 61 13.12 -15.35 259.40
C VAL A 61 11.67 -15.61 258.99
N GLU A 62 10.68 -15.03 259.69
CA GLU A 62 9.28 -15.10 259.26
C GLU A 62 9.07 -14.41 257.90
N SER A 63 9.66 -13.22 257.69
CA SER A 63 9.60 -12.50 256.40
C SER A 63 10.22 -13.30 255.25
N LEU A 64 11.42 -13.88 255.46
CA LEU A 64 12.09 -14.71 254.47
C LEU A 64 11.35 -16.03 254.22
N SER A 65 10.75 -16.64 255.24
CA SER A 65 9.90 -17.82 255.09
C SER A 65 8.62 -17.51 254.31
N GLN A 66 8.01 -16.35 254.54
CA GLN A 66 6.83 -15.90 253.78
C GLN A 66 7.21 -15.56 252.33
N GLN A 67 8.39 -14.97 252.11
CA GLN A 67 8.94 -14.69 250.78
C GLN A 67 9.24 -15.99 250.02
N LYS A 68 9.83 -17.00 250.67
CA LYS A 68 10.01 -18.35 250.10
C LYS A 68 8.68 -18.96 249.68
N LYS A 69 7.63 -18.83 250.50
CA LYS A 69 6.30 -19.37 250.21
C LYS A 69 5.58 -18.64 249.06
N ASN A 70 5.78 -17.33 248.93
CA ASN A 70 5.32 -16.59 247.76
C ASN A 70 6.09 -16.96 246.48
N LEU A 71 7.39 -17.23 246.58
CA LEU A 71 8.20 -17.72 245.47
C LEU A 71 7.79 -19.15 245.05
N GLU A 72 7.43 -20.03 245.99
CA GLU A 72 6.83 -21.34 245.70
C GLU A 72 5.53 -21.19 244.89
N LEU A 73 4.60 -20.35 245.35
CA LEU A 73 3.35 -20.07 244.60
C LEU A 73 3.61 -19.42 243.23
N GLN A 74 4.63 -18.57 243.11
CA GLN A 74 5.02 -17.97 241.83
C GLN A 74 5.56 -19.02 240.87
N VAL A 75 6.46 -19.90 241.32
CA VAL A 75 6.99 -21.03 240.54
C VAL A 75 5.87 -22.00 240.14
N GLU A 76 4.91 -22.27 241.03
CA GLU A 76 3.78 -23.16 240.72
C GLU A 76 2.83 -22.54 239.69
N SER A 77 2.54 -21.22 239.77
CA SER A 77 1.77 -20.52 238.72
C SER A 77 2.51 -20.47 237.37
N GLN A 78 3.84 -20.27 237.39
CA GLN A 78 4.68 -20.34 236.18
C GLN A 78 4.77 -21.77 235.63
N THR A 79 4.66 -22.79 236.49
CA THR A 79 4.64 -24.19 236.05
C THR A 79 3.36 -24.49 235.29
N HIS A 80 2.18 -24.10 235.79
CA HIS A 80 0.92 -24.24 235.04
C HIS A 80 0.89 -23.38 233.76
N GLU A 81 1.49 -22.18 233.75
CA GLU A 81 1.62 -21.37 232.54
C GLU A 81 2.52 -22.08 231.50
N VAL A 82 3.62 -22.68 231.93
CA VAL A 82 4.49 -23.53 231.09
C VAL A 82 3.76 -24.78 230.59
N GLU A 83 2.97 -25.47 231.40
CA GLU A 83 2.17 -26.63 230.95
C GLU A 83 1.13 -26.23 229.89
N HIS A 84 0.41 -25.13 230.09
CA HIS A 84 -0.55 -24.61 229.12
C HIS A 84 0.13 -24.16 227.81
N LEU A 85 1.30 -23.49 227.90
CA LEU A 85 2.12 -23.17 226.73
C LEU A 85 2.70 -24.42 226.05
N THR A 86 2.97 -25.49 226.79
CA THR A 86 3.46 -26.77 226.24
C THR A 86 2.35 -27.47 225.45
N LEU A 87 1.13 -27.56 226.00
CA LEU A 87 -0.04 -28.07 225.28
C LEU A 87 -0.34 -27.23 224.02
N LYS A 88 -0.26 -25.91 224.13
CA LYS A 88 -0.45 -25.02 222.97
C LYS A 88 0.67 -25.14 221.93
N ASN A 89 1.91 -25.43 222.34
CA ASN A 89 2.99 -25.75 221.42
C ASN A 89 2.77 -27.07 220.68
N ILE A 90 2.18 -28.09 221.34
CA ILE A 90 1.83 -29.37 220.68
C ILE A 90 0.77 -29.15 219.61
N ASP A 91 -0.33 -28.45 219.95
CA ASP A 91 -1.41 -28.13 218.99
C ASP A 91 -0.93 -27.28 217.80
N LEU A 92 0.01 -26.35 218.04
CA LEU A 92 0.69 -25.60 216.96
C LEU A 92 1.68 -26.46 216.16
N TYR A 93 2.35 -27.44 216.77
CA TYR A 93 3.27 -28.34 216.09
C TYR A 93 2.53 -29.26 215.12
N ASP A 94 1.37 -29.78 215.52
CA ASP A 94 0.50 -30.59 214.67
C ASP A 94 -0.06 -29.75 213.51
N GLN A 95 -0.50 -28.51 213.75
CA GLN A 95 -0.92 -27.58 212.67
C GLN A 95 0.21 -27.23 211.69
N VAL A 96 1.45 -27.07 212.16
CA VAL A 96 2.62 -26.86 211.30
C VAL A 96 2.96 -28.12 210.50
N SER A 97 2.82 -29.31 211.10
CA SER A 97 2.99 -30.60 210.41
C SER A 97 1.97 -30.78 209.28
N ASP A 98 0.69 -30.52 209.54
CA ASP A 98 -0.38 -30.60 208.54
C ASP A 98 -0.13 -29.60 207.39
N LEU A 99 0.23 -28.35 207.68
CA LEU A 99 0.58 -27.37 206.65
C LEU A 99 1.81 -27.78 205.84
N GLN A 100 2.82 -28.41 206.45
CA GLN A 100 3.99 -28.93 205.75
C GLN A 100 3.62 -30.08 204.79
N THR A 101 2.72 -30.99 205.18
CA THR A 101 2.26 -32.06 204.27
C THR A 101 1.44 -31.53 203.09
N GLN A 102 0.60 -30.52 203.32
CA GLN A 102 -0.14 -29.84 202.24
C GLN A 102 0.79 -29.10 201.27
N LEU A 103 1.81 -28.41 201.80
CA LEU A 103 2.83 -27.73 201.00
C LEU A 103 3.62 -28.73 200.13
N ASN A 104 4.08 -29.84 200.72
CA ASN A 104 4.81 -30.89 200.00
C ASN A 104 3.97 -31.51 198.87
N ASN A 105 2.69 -31.79 199.10
CA ASN A 105 1.78 -32.29 198.05
C ASN A 105 1.61 -31.27 196.91
N SER A 106 1.37 -30.00 197.25
CA SER A 106 1.22 -28.92 196.27
C SER A 106 2.50 -28.73 195.43
N GLU A 107 3.67 -28.79 196.07
CA GLU A 107 4.97 -28.73 195.38
C GLU A 107 5.20 -29.93 194.45
N SER A 108 4.81 -31.14 194.87
CA SER A 108 4.92 -32.34 194.02
C SER A 108 4.03 -32.24 192.77
N GLN A 109 2.81 -31.70 192.92
CA GLN A 109 1.89 -31.48 191.81
C GLN A 109 2.37 -30.36 190.88
N ALA A 110 2.95 -29.29 191.43
CA ALA A 110 3.59 -28.23 190.64
C ALA A 110 4.79 -28.76 189.85
N LYS A 111 5.64 -29.60 190.45
CA LYS A 111 6.76 -30.29 189.78
C LYS A 111 6.28 -31.19 188.64
N SER A 112 5.21 -31.97 188.84
CA SER A 112 4.59 -32.77 187.77
C SER A 112 4.12 -31.89 186.60
N ASN A 113 3.35 -30.84 186.88
CA ASN A 113 2.86 -29.93 185.85
C ASN A 113 4.00 -29.24 185.07
N VAL A 114 5.11 -28.89 185.73
CA VAL A 114 6.30 -28.33 185.08
C VAL A 114 6.96 -29.37 184.18
N ALA A 115 7.08 -30.63 184.61
CA ALA A 115 7.63 -31.71 183.79
C ALA A 115 6.76 -31.99 182.55
N ASP A 116 5.44 -32.08 182.70
CA ASP A 116 4.49 -32.28 181.60
C ASP A 116 4.54 -31.13 180.58
N LEU A 117 4.60 -29.87 181.06
CA LEU A 117 4.76 -28.71 180.19
C LEU A 117 6.12 -28.70 179.47
N MET A 118 7.20 -29.09 180.16
CA MET A 118 8.55 -29.13 179.57
C MET A 118 8.68 -30.23 178.51
N ALA A 119 8.09 -31.41 178.74
CA ALA A 119 7.98 -32.46 177.73
C ALA A 119 7.21 -31.98 176.50
N LYS A 120 6.10 -31.26 176.70
CA LYS A 120 5.26 -30.73 175.63
C LYS A 120 5.92 -29.58 174.84
N ILE A 121 6.76 -28.78 175.50
CA ILE A 121 7.62 -27.79 174.84
C ILE A 121 8.67 -28.49 173.95
N ASN A 122 9.32 -29.55 174.45
CA ASN A 122 10.30 -30.32 173.68
C ASN A 122 9.67 -31.02 172.46
N GLU A 123 8.45 -31.56 172.60
CA GLU A 123 7.66 -32.13 171.50
C GLU A 123 7.35 -31.07 170.42
N LEU A 124 6.84 -29.90 170.83
CA LEU A 124 6.55 -28.78 169.93
C LEU A 124 7.82 -28.19 169.28
N GLU A 125 8.96 -28.18 169.98
CA GLU A 125 10.25 -27.79 169.38
C GLU A 125 10.71 -28.77 168.30
N LEU A 126 10.54 -30.08 168.51
CA LEU A 126 10.87 -31.10 167.51
C LEU A 126 9.92 -31.02 166.30
N GLU A 127 8.63 -30.83 166.53
CA GLU A 127 7.65 -30.61 165.45
C GLU A 127 7.96 -29.33 164.68
N THR A 128 8.31 -28.23 165.36
CA THR A 128 8.72 -26.97 164.72
C THR A 128 9.97 -27.14 163.86
N LYS A 129 10.98 -27.87 164.34
CA LYS A 129 12.21 -28.18 163.57
C LYS A 129 11.92 -29.08 162.37
N SER A 130 11.02 -30.06 162.52
CA SER A 130 10.56 -30.94 161.44
C SER A 130 9.82 -30.16 160.35
N LEU A 131 8.80 -29.38 160.71
CA LEU A 131 8.02 -28.54 159.80
C LEU A 131 8.89 -27.48 159.10
N GLN A 132 9.86 -26.88 159.80
CA GLN A 132 10.79 -25.93 159.18
C GLN A 132 11.78 -26.61 158.23
N THR A 133 12.12 -27.88 158.42
CA THR A 133 12.91 -28.68 157.47
C THR A 133 12.08 -29.02 156.24
N GLN A 134 10.89 -29.59 156.42
CA GLN A 134 9.97 -29.92 155.32
C GLN A 134 9.57 -28.69 154.49
N LYS A 135 9.40 -27.53 155.13
CA LYS A 135 9.20 -26.22 154.48
C LYS A 135 10.40 -25.79 153.62
N ASN A 136 11.62 -26.05 154.06
CA ASN A 136 12.83 -25.74 153.27
C ASN A 136 12.91 -26.66 152.05
N GLU A 137 12.73 -27.97 152.22
CA GLU A 137 12.72 -28.96 151.13
C GLU A 137 11.63 -28.64 150.08
N MET A 138 10.41 -28.33 150.54
CA MET A 138 9.32 -27.87 149.66
C MET A 138 9.67 -26.55 148.96
N GLY A 139 10.35 -25.62 149.62
CA GLY A 139 10.79 -24.35 149.05
C GLY A 139 11.85 -24.53 147.96
N GLU A 140 12.87 -25.35 148.21
CA GLU A 140 13.89 -25.69 147.22
C GLU A 140 13.31 -26.43 146.03
N LYS A 141 12.39 -27.38 146.26
CA LYS A 141 11.68 -28.08 145.19
C LYS A 141 10.84 -27.13 144.35
N VAL A 142 10.01 -26.29 144.96
CA VAL A 142 9.20 -25.30 144.22
C VAL A 142 10.09 -24.34 143.42
N GLU A 143 11.26 -23.94 143.92
CA GLU A 143 12.19 -23.09 143.18
C GLU A 143 12.95 -23.84 142.07
N CYS A 144 13.12 -25.17 142.19
CA CYS A 144 13.66 -26.03 141.13
C CYS A 144 12.62 -26.23 140.02
N ASP A 145 11.41 -26.71 140.37
CA ASP A 145 10.27 -26.90 139.47
C ASP A 145 9.95 -25.59 138.70
N LYS A 146 10.07 -24.43 139.38
CA LYS A 146 9.90 -23.08 138.79
C LYS A 146 11.01 -22.71 137.79
N LYS A 147 12.26 -23.13 137.99
CA LYS A 147 13.36 -22.89 137.04
C LYS A 147 13.26 -23.80 135.81
N GLU A 148 12.88 -25.05 136.01
CA GLU A 148 12.59 -25.99 134.91
C GLU A 148 11.40 -25.51 134.08
N ALA A 149 10.28 -25.14 134.72
CA ALA A 149 9.13 -24.56 134.03
C ALA A 149 9.48 -23.23 133.32
N SER A 150 10.36 -22.40 133.88
CA SER A 150 10.79 -21.16 133.23
C SER A 150 11.68 -21.42 132.00
N THR A 151 12.58 -22.40 132.04
CA THR A 151 13.43 -22.76 130.89
C THR A 151 12.63 -23.45 129.80
N GLN A 152 11.74 -24.39 130.15
CA GLN A 152 10.82 -24.99 129.19
C GLN A 152 9.90 -23.96 128.51
N ARG A 153 9.45 -22.93 129.25
CA ARG A 153 8.67 -21.81 128.69
C ARG A 153 9.50 -20.95 127.74
N GLU A 154 10.79 -20.74 128.02
CA GLU A 154 11.72 -20.02 127.15
C GLU A 154 11.94 -20.80 125.83
N ASP A 155 12.25 -22.10 125.92
CA ASP A 155 12.42 -23.00 124.76
C ASP A 155 11.16 -23.07 123.87
N LEU A 156 9.98 -23.10 124.48
CA LEU A 156 8.71 -23.04 123.76
C LEU A 156 8.44 -21.67 123.13
N MET A 157 8.89 -20.58 123.76
CA MET A 157 8.76 -19.23 123.20
C MET A 157 9.68 -19.01 122.00
N GLU A 158 10.91 -19.54 122.03
CA GLU A 158 11.80 -19.51 120.86
C GLU A 158 11.29 -20.40 119.73
N GLN A 159 10.78 -21.61 120.04
CA GLN A 159 10.12 -22.46 119.04
C GLN A 159 8.90 -21.78 118.40
N LEU A 160 8.07 -21.07 119.17
CA LEU A 160 6.95 -20.28 118.66
C LEU A 160 7.42 -19.11 117.79
N SER A 161 8.51 -18.43 118.17
CA SER A 161 9.13 -17.36 117.37
C SER A 161 9.61 -17.89 116.00
N VAL A 162 10.33 -19.02 115.98
CA VAL A 162 10.79 -19.66 114.74
C VAL A 162 9.62 -20.19 113.91
N MET A 163 8.55 -20.69 114.53
CA MET A 163 7.33 -21.08 113.81
C MET A 163 6.61 -19.88 113.19
N GLN A 164 6.50 -18.75 113.90
CA GLN A 164 5.89 -17.53 113.36
C GLN A 164 6.67 -17.02 112.13
N GLN A 165 7.99 -16.91 112.23
CA GLN A 165 8.84 -16.50 111.09
C GLN A 165 8.67 -17.41 109.87
N ARG A 166 8.50 -18.72 110.07
CA ARG A 166 8.22 -19.68 108.99
C ARG A 166 6.83 -19.48 108.38
N LEU A 167 5.81 -19.23 109.19
CA LEU A 167 4.47 -18.91 108.70
C LEU A 167 4.48 -17.61 107.87
N ASP A 168 5.17 -16.57 108.34
CA ASP A 168 5.32 -15.29 107.65
C ASP A 168 6.04 -15.46 106.30
N SER A 169 7.11 -16.27 106.24
CA SER A 169 7.80 -16.62 104.99
C SER A 169 6.87 -17.32 104.00
N ILE A 170 6.18 -18.38 104.46
CA ILE A 170 5.25 -19.17 103.63
C ILE A 170 4.08 -18.31 103.13
N GLU A 171 3.57 -17.37 103.94
CA GLU A 171 2.52 -16.45 103.50
C GLU A 171 3.01 -15.47 102.43
N ASN A 172 4.27 -15.01 102.52
CA ASN A 172 4.87 -14.12 101.52
C ASN A 172 5.20 -14.87 100.22
N GLU A 173 5.81 -16.05 100.28
CA GLU A 173 6.02 -16.94 99.12
C GLU A 173 4.70 -17.25 98.40
N LYS A 174 3.63 -17.51 99.16
CA LYS A 174 2.27 -17.71 98.62
C LYS A 174 1.74 -16.46 97.91
N LYS A 175 1.93 -15.26 98.45
CA LYS A 175 1.52 -14.00 97.80
C LYS A 175 2.29 -13.77 96.50
N GLU A 176 3.60 -14.02 96.48
CA GLU A 176 4.44 -13.87 95.28
C GLU A 176 4.03 -14.87 94.18
N LEU A 177 3.85 -16.15 94.52
CA LEU A 177 3.38 -17.17 93.58
C LEU A 177 1.97 -16.88 93.06
N GLN A 178 1.08 -16.31 93.89
CA GLN A 178 -0.24 -15.87 93.43
C GLN A 178 -0.14 -14.70 92.44
N ALA A 179 0.68 -13.67 92.73
CA ALA A 179 0.89 -12.53 91.84
C ALA A 179 1.58 -12.92 90.52
N GLU A 180 2.49 -13.90 90.54
CA GLU A 180 3.07 -14.52 89.33
C GLU A 180 1.98 -15.21 88.50
N MET A 181 1.13 -16.03 89.14
CA MET A 181 0.03 -16.71 88.47
C MET A 181 -1.03 -15.75 87.91
N GLU A 182 -1.23 -14.59 88.52
CA GLU A 182 -2.12 -13.54 88.01
C GLU A 182 -1.51 -12.82 86.79
N ARG A 183 -0.21 -12.49 86.82
CA ARG A 183 0.51 -11.96 85.64
C ARG A 183 0.52 -12.94 84.46
N GLN A 184 0.72 -14.22 84.72
CA GLN A 184 0.69 -15.25 83.65
C GLN A 184 -0.72 -15.44 83.06
N ARG A 185 -1.79 -15.37 83.87
CA ARG A 185 -3.17 -15.38 83.36
C ARG A 185 -3.49 -14.17 82.48
N GLU A 186 -3.00 -13.00 82.86
CA GLU A 186 -3.16 -11.77 82.08
C GLU A 186 -2.42 -11.88 80.73
N GLN A 187 -1.15 -12.32 80.74
CA GLN A 187 -0.38 -12.54 79.49
C GLN A 187 -1.08 -13.55 78.56
N ILE A 188 -1.52 -14.70 79.07
CA ILE A 188 -2.26 -15.70 78.28
C ILE A 188 -3.55 -15.12 77.69
N SER A 189 -4.23 -14.22 78.40
CA SER A 189 -5.44 -13.55 77.92
C SER A 189 -5.13 -12.54 76.80
N GLN A 190 -4.04 -11.79 76.92
CA GLN A 190 -3.57 -10.88 75.87
C GLN A 190 -3.08 -11.61 74.63
N ASP A 191 -2.36 -12.73 74.79
CA ASP A 191 -1.91 -13.60 73.69
C ASP A 191 -3.11 -14.22 72.97
N PHE A 192 -4.14 -14.65 73.70
CA PHE A 192 -5.39 -15.18 73.12
C PHE A 192 -6.11 -14.12 72.26
N VAL A 193 -6.19 -12.86 72.73
CA VAL A 193 -6.74 -11.74 71.95
C VAL A 193 -5.91 -11.45 70.70
N GLN A 194 -4.57 -11.51 70.78
CA GLN A 194 -3.70 -11.37 69.61
C GLN A 194 -3.92 -12.50 68.59
N ILE A 195 -4.04 -13.74 69.05
CA ILE A 195 -4.31 -14.92 68.20
C ILE A 195 -5.65 -14.78 67.47
N GLU A 196 -6.72 -14.37 68.16
CA GLU A 196 -8.04 -14.18 67.54
C GLU A 196 -8.05 -13.00 66.54
N ASN A 197 -7.33 -11.91 66.84
CA ASN A 197 -7.16 -10.80 65.88
C ASN A 197 -6.38 -11.22 64.63
N LEU A 198 -5.27 -11.96 64.76
CA LEU A 198 -4.50 -12.48 63.63
C LEU A 198 -5.32 -13.46 62.78
N LYS A 199 -6.10 -14.33 63.43
CA LYS A 199 -7.05 -15.25 62.79
C LYS A 199 -8.13 -14.52 61.99
N ASN A 200 -8.65 -13.39 62.49
CA ASN A 200 -9.60 -12.55 61.76
C ASN A 200 -8.97 -11.90 60.52
N ILE A 201 -7.76 -11.34 60.64
CA ILE A 201 -7.00 -10.78 59.51
C ILE A 201 -6.71 -11.87 58.44
N LEU A 202 -6.37 -13.10 58.87
CA LEU A 202 -6.18 -14.24 57.96
C LEU A 202 -7.48 -14.75 57.30
N ALA A 203 -8.65 -14.42 57.86
CA ALA A 203 -9.95 -14.71 57.23
C ALA A 203 -10.33 -13.62 56.21
N GLU A 204 -10.04 -12.35 56.52
CA GLU A 204 -10.22 -11.20 55.63
C GLU A 204 -9.35 -11.34 54.36
N ILE A 205 -8.04 -11.56 54.52
CA ILE A 205 -7.10 -11.78 53.40
C ILE A 205 -7.56 -12.96 52.52
N ARG A 206 -8.05 -14.06 53.11
CA ARG A 206 -8.56 -15.21 52.36
C ARG A 206 -9.83 -14.90 51.58
N SER A 207 -10.68 -14.00 52.09
CA SER A 207 -11.86 -13.54 51.37
C SER A 207 -11.46 -12.69 50.16
N ASP A 208 -10.47 -11.81 50.30
CA ASP A 208 -9.96 -10.99 49.19
C ASP A 208 -9.20 -11.81 48.14
N GLU A 209 -8.43 -12.83 48.56
CA GLU A 209 -7.85 -13.79 47.63
C GLU A 209 -8.93 -14.53 46.81
N HIS A 210 -10.04 -14.93 47.45
CA HIS A 210 -11.17 -15.58 46.77
C HIS A 210 -11.86 -14.62 45.78
N ASN A 211 -12.17 -13.40 46.21
CA ASN A 211 -12.76 -12.35 45.36
C ASN A 211 -11.89 -12.07 44.12
N MET A 212 -10.57 -11.93 44.32
CA MET A 212 -9.60 -11.71 43.26
C MET A 212 -9.48 -12.91 42.29
N VAL A 213 -9.68 -14.14 42.77
CA VAL A 213 -9.72 -15.33 41.89
C VAL A 213 -10.98 -15.33 41.02
N GLU A 214 -12.15 -15.00 41.58
CA GLU A 214 -13.39 -14.88 40.79
C GLU A 214 -13.31 -13.78 39.73
N GLU A 215 -12.71 -12.62 40.06
CA GLU A 215 -12.50 -11.54 39.10
C GLU A 215 -11.56 -11.98 37.95
N LYS A 216 -10.46 -12.67 38.28
CA LYS A 216 -9.53 -13.25 37.28
C LYS A 216 -10.21 -14.27 36.39
N GLU A 217 -11.10 -15.11 36.91
CA GLU A 217 -11.93 -15.99 36.07
C GLU A 217 -12.89 -15.19 35.17
N GLY A 218 -13.47 -14.11 35.67
CA GLY A 218 -14.31 -13.19 34.90
C GLY A 218 -13.58 -12.57 33.71
N PHE A 219 -12.33 -12.11 33.92
CA PHE A 219 -11.47 -11.63 32.84
C PHE A 219 -11.06 -12.75 31.88
N LEU A 220 -10.72 -13.96 32.39
CA LEU A 220 -10.36 -15.09 31.55
C LEU A 220 -11.51 -15.56 30.63
N LYS A 221 -12.76 -15.47 31.10
CA LYS A 221 -13.96 -15.72 30.29
C LYS A 221 -14.09 -14.70 29.15
N LYS A 222 -13.95 -13.40 29.45
CA LYS A 222 -13.97 -12.30 28.45
C LYS A 222 -12.82 -12.40 27.43
N LEU A 223 -11.62 -12.79 27.86
CA LEU A 223 -10.48 -12.97 26.95
C LEU A 223 -10.75 -14.08 25.92
N LYS A 224 -11.32 -15.22 26.34
CA LYS A 224 -11.71 -16.31 25.43
C LYS A 224 -12.83 -15.92 24.47
N GLU A 225 -13.79 -15.09 24.92
CA GLU A 225 -14.84 -14.54 24.05
C GLU A 225 -14.26 -13.62 22.96
N LEU A 226 -13.31 -12.75 23.33
CA LEU A 226 -12.59 -11.90 22.38
C LEU A 226 -11.70 -12.70 21.42
N GLU A 227 -11.03 -13.75 21.90
CA GLU A 227 -10.22 -14.68 21.10
C GLU A 227 -11.06 -15.40 20.03
N LEU A 228 -12.23 -15.95 20.43
CA LEU A 228 -13.18 -16.56 19.49
C LEU A 228 -13.77 -15.56 18.49
N ASN A 229 -14.03 -14.31 18.91
CA ASN A 229 -14.51 -13.26 18.02
C ASN A 229 -13.43 -12.82 17.02
N LEU A 230 -12.17 -12.71 17.45
CA LEU A 230 -11.03 -12.42 16.57
C LEU A 230 -10.83 -13.52 15.52
N GLU A 231 -10.94 -14.79 15.92
CA GLU A 231 -10.84 -15.91 14.97
C GLU A 231 -12.03 -15.93 13.98
N SER A 232 -13.24 -15.62 14.45
CA SER A 232 -14.41 -15.43 13.58
C SER A 232 -14.20 -14.31 12.54
N GLN A 233 -13.72 -13.14 12.98
CA GLN A 233 -13.39 -12.01 12.10
C GLN A 233 -12.25 -12.33 11.13
N ASN A 234 -11.22 -13.08 11.57
CA ASN A 234 -10.12 -13.53 10.73
C ASN A 234 -10.61 -14.46 9.60
N ASN A 235 -11.50 -15.40 9.90
CA ASN A 235 -12.09 -16.28 8.88
C ASN A 235 -13.02 -15.52 7.92
N GLN A 236 -13.87 -14.61 8.42
CA GLN A 236 -14.69 -13.73 7.55
C GLN A 236 -13.83 -12.86 6.62
N LYS A 237 -12.71 -12.33 7.12
CA LYS A 237 -11.72 -11.61 6.32
C LYS A 237 -11.13 -12.50 5.22
N ASN A 238 -10.75 -13.74 5.54
CA ASN A 238 -10.16 -14.66 4.56
C ASN A 238 -11.17 -15.03 3.45
N GLU A 239 -12.43 -15.28 3.78
CA GLU A 239 -13.51 -15.47 2.79
C GLU A 239 -13.70 -14.27 1.86
N LEU A 240 -13.60 -13.04 2.41
CA LEU A 240 -13.73 -11.82 1.61
C LEU A 240 -12.50 -11.59 0.72
N GLU A 241 -11.30 -11.90 1.19
CA GLU A 241 -10.07 -11.85 0.39
C GLU A 241 -10.04 -12.90 -0.73
N GLU A 242 -10.69 -14.06 -0.54
CA GLU A 242 -10.90 -15.06 -1.59
C GLU A 242 -11.91 -14.56 -2.65
N LYS A 243 -13.10 -14.10 -2.24
CA LYS A 243 -14.11 -13.54 -3.15
C LYS A 243 -13.58 -12.32 -3.93
N LEU A 244 -12.71 -11.51 -3.32
CA LEU A 244 -12.04 -10.38 -3.99
C LEU A 244 -10.94 -10.82 -4.98
N ARG A 245 -10.32 -11.98 -4.76
CA ARG A 245 -9.34 -12.60 -5.67
C ARG A 245 -10.03 -13.16 -6.92
N ASP A 246 -11.14 -13.86 -6.74
CA ASP A 246 -11.92 -14.45 -7.84
C ASP A 246 -12.52 -13.37 -8.73
N THR A 247 -13.21 -12.38 -8.15
CA THR A 247 -13.75 -11.24 -8.90
C THR A 247 -12.65 -10.41 -9.58
N SER A 248 -11.44 -10.31 -9.00
CA SER A 248 -10.28 -9.69 -9.67
C SER A 248 -9.81 -10.50 -10.89
N TYR A 249 -9.87 -11.84 -10.82
CA TYR A 249 -9.58 -12.73 -11.95
C TYR A 249 -10.63 -12.60 -13.06
N GLU A 250 -11.92 -12.60 -12.71
CA GLU A 250 -13.03 -12.37 -13.65
C GLU A 250 -12.92 -11.01 -14.36
N VAL A 251 -12.69 -9.93 -13.62
CA VAL A 251 -12.47 -8.58 -14.18
C VAL A 251 -11.27 -8.57 -15.13
N LYS A 252 -10.19 -9.29 -14.81
CA LYS A 252 -9.02 -9.42 -15.69
C LYS A 252 -9.32 -10.22 -16.96
N GLN A 253 -10.14 -11.27 -16.86
CA GLN A 253 -10.60 -12.04 -18.02
C GLN A 253 -11.48 -11.17 -18.95
N LEU A 254 -12.47 -10.48 -18.38
CA LEU A 254 -13.36 -9.56 -19.10
C LEU A 254 -12.59 -8.38 -19.73
N ALA A 255 -11.55 -7.86 -19.06
CA ALA A 255 -10.69 -6.82 -19.62
C ALA A 255 -9.89 -7.30 -20.84
N ASN A 256 -9.39 -8.55 -20.81
CA ASN A 256 -8.71 -9.16 -21.97
C ASN A 256 -9.68 -9.42 -23.13
N GLU A 257 -10.89 -9.91 -22.84
CA GLU A 257 -11.93 -10.14 -23.86
C GLU A 257 -12.39 -8.82 -24.49
N ASN A 258 -12.68 -7.80 -23.68
CA ASN A 258 -13.06 -6.47 -24.17
C ASN A 258 -11.93 -5.85 -25.01
N LYS A 259 -10.66 -6.06 -24.66
CA LYS A 259 -9.53 -5.66 -25.51
C LYS A 259 -9.54 -6.41 -26.86
N ALA A 260 -9.71 -7.73 -26.86
CA ALA A 260 -9.78 -8.51 -28.11
C ALA A 260 -10.96 -8.07 -29.00
N LEU A 261 -12.11 -7.71 -28.39
CA LEU A 261 -13.26 -7.14 -29.07
C LEU A 261 -12.97 -5.72 -29.61
N GLN A 262 -12.18 -4.90 -28.90
CA GLN A 262 -11.75 -3.58 -29.39
C GLN A 262 -10.78 -3.71 -30.57
N ASP A 263 -9.79 -4.59 -30.48
CA ASP A 263 -8.83 -4.88 -31.55
C ASP A 263 -9.59 -5.39 -32.81
N ARG A 264 -10.55 -6.31 -32.65
CA ARG A 264 -11.43 -6.79 -33.73
C ARG A 264 -12.35 -5.70 -34.29
N ASN A 265 -12.86 -4.79 -33.45
CA ASN A 265 -13.64 -3.63 -33.90
C ASN A 265 -12.77 -2.63 -34.67
N HIS A 266 -11.49 -2.48 -34.34
CA HIS A 266 -10.56 -1.65 -35.08
C HIS A 266 -10.28 -2.25 -36.47
N GLU A 267 -10.00 -3.55 -36.55
CA GLU A 267 -9.83 -4.29 -37.81
C GLU A 267 -11.08 -4.21 -38.72
N LEU A 268 -12.27 -4.38 -38.14
CA LEU A 268 -13.53 -4.22 -38.88
C LEU A 268 -13.73 -2.78 -39.38
N ARG A 269 -13.30 -1.76 -38.62
CA ARG A 269 -13.34 -0.36 -39.08
C ARG A 269 -12.35 -0.11 -40.22
N THR A 270 -11.10 -0.58 -40.12
CA THR A 270 -10.11 -0.37 -41.18
C THR A 270 -10.50 -1.07 -42.48
N THR A 271 -11.02 -2.31 -42.41
CA THR A 271 -11.54 -3.01 -43.58
C THR A 271 -12.80 -2.37 -44.17
N MET A 272 -13.70 -1.81 -43.35
CA MET A 272 -14.84 -1.01 -43.82
C MET A 272 -14.41 0.31 -44.48
N THR A 273 -13.39 0.99 -43.96
CA THR A 273 -12.80 2.18 -44.60
C THR A 273 -12.18 1.83 -45.96
N GLN A 274 -11.36 0.78 -46.02
CA GLN A 274 -10.78 0.28 -47.28
C GLN A 274 -11.85 -0.08 -48.31
N LYS A 275 -12.93 -0.76 -47.90
CA LYS A 275 -14.06 -1.06 -48.80
C LYS A 275 -14.83 0.19 -49.23
N GLY A 276 -14.94 1.21 -48.37
CA GLY A 276 -15.47 2.53 -48.75
C GLY A 276 -14.58 3.26 -49.77
N GLU A 277 -13.26 3.14 -49.63
CA GLU A 277 -12.28 3.69 -50.57
C GLU A 277 -12.31 2.94 -51.92
N GLU A 278 -12.35 1.60 -51.92
CA GLU A 278 -12.55 0.77 -53.12
C GLU A 278 -13.85 1.15 -53.86
N ILE A 279 -14.97 1.30 -53.14
CA ILE A 279 -16.25 1.75 -53.72
C ILE A 279 -16.12 3.17 -54.27
N SER A 280 -15.40 4.08 -53.59
CA SER A 280 -15.17 5.46 -54.07
C SER A 280 -14.32 5.49 -55.34
N ILE A 281 -13.32 4.62 -55.46
CA ILE A 281 -12.50 4.44 -56.66
C ILE A 281 -13.36 3.87 -57.79
N PHE A 282 -14.08 2.77 -57.57
CA PHE A 282 -14.96 2.15 -58.56
C PHE A 282 -16.06 3.09 -59.05
N MET A 283 -16.64 3.93 -58.18
CA MET A 283 -17.61 4.95 -58.57
C MET A 283 -16.99 6.07 -59.44
N LYS A 284 -15.73 6.46 -59.19
CA LYS A 284 -14.98 7.38 -60.06
C LYS A 284 -14.64 6.74 -61.40
N GLU A 285 -14.25 5.46 -61.42
CA GLU A 285 -14.00 4.71 -62.65
C GLU A 285 -15.26 4.58 -63.49
N GLN A 286 -16.40 4.20 -62.89
CA GLN A 286 -17.71 4.17 -63.55
C GLN A 286 -18.11 5.55 -64.10
N GLU A 287 -17.95 6.63 -63.33
CA GLU A 287 -18.28 7.97 -63.81
C GLU A 287 -17.31 8.44 -64.91
N ASN A 288 -16.03 8.07 -64.84
CA ASN A 288 -15.05 8.31 -65.92
C ASN A 288 -15.37 7.50 -67.18
N HIS A 289 -15.75 6.24 -67.07
CA HIS A 289 -16.19 5.41 -68.21
C HIS A 289 -17.49 5.93 -68.82
N LYS A 290 -18.45 6.34 -67.99
CA LYS A 290 -19.71 6.98 -68.42
C LYS A 290 -19.47 8.30 -69.13
N ASN A 291 -18.56 9.14 -68.65
CA ASN A 291 -18.20 10.38 -69.34
C ASN A 291 -17.34 10.14 -70.59
N GLY A 292 -16.46 9.14 -70.58
CA GLY A 292 -15.72 8.67 -71.75
C GLY A 292 -16.66 8.20 -72.87
N ALA A 293 -17.56 7.27 -72.56
CA ALA A 293 -18.60 6.81 -73.49
C ALA A 293 -19.54 7.94 -73.94
N SER A 294 -19.87 8.89 -73.06
CA SER A 294 -20.62 10.09 -73.43
C SER A 294 -19.86 10.97 -74.43
N MET A 295 -18.56 11.18 -74.24
CA MET A 295 -17.69 11.91 -75.17
C MET A 295 -17.51 11.15 -76.50
N GLU A 296 -17.37 9.82 -76.48
CA GLU A 296 -17.35 9.01 -77.70
C GLU A 296 -18.69 9.09 -78.45
N VAL A 297 -19.82 8.99 -77.75
CA VAL A 297 -21.16 9.17 -78.35
C VAL A 297 -21.34 10.58 -78.90
N MET A 298 -20.85 11.63 -78.24
CA MET A 298 -20.86 12.99 -78.78
C MET A 298 -19.96 13.13 -80.02
N SER A 299 -18.76 12.53 -80.00
CA SER A 299 -17.81 12.53 -81.13
C SER A 299 -18.38 11.78 -82.34
N LEU A 300 -18.94 10.59 -82.13
CA LEU A 300 -19.63 9.81 -83.15
C LEU A 300 -20.87 10.54 -83.68
N LYS A 301 -21.65 11.21 -82.82
CA LYS A 301 -22.80 12.02 -83.23
C LYS A 301 -22.39 13.26 -84.03
N ALA A 302 -21.29 13.92 -83.67
CA ALA A 302 -20.73 15.03 -84.44
C ALA A 302 -20.24 14.55 -85.82
N LYS A 303 -19.53 13.41 -85.87
CA LYS A 303 -19.09 12.78 -87.11
C LYS A 303 -20.27 12.34 -87.99
N LEU A 304 -21.31 11.76 -87.41
CA LEU A 304 -22.55 11.37 -88.11
C LEU A 304 -23.26 12.60 -88.71
N ASN A 305 -23.32 13.71 -87.97
CA ASN A 305 -23.88 14.97 -88.47
C ASN A 305 -23.04 15.54 -89.64
N GLY A 306 -21.71 15.47 -89.54
CA GLY A 306 -20.80 15.87 -90.63
C GLY A 306 -20.99 15.01 -91.88
N MET A 307 -20.95 13.69 -91.74
CA MET A 307 -21.19 12.75 -92.85
C MET A 307 -22.59 12.89 -93.45
N ARG A 308 -23.60 13.29 -92.66
CA ARG A 308 -24.93 13.62 -93.18
C ARG A 308 -24.92 14.89 -94.03
N LEU A 309 -24.27 15.97 -93.56
CA LEU A 309 -24.09 17.19 -94.34
C LEU A 309 -23.31 16.93 -95.65
N GLU A 310 -22.29 16.09 -95.61
CA GLU A 310 -21.56 15.63 -96.80
C GLU A 310 -22.47 14.85 -97.75
N LEU A 311 -23.29 13.91 -97.26
CA LEU A 311 -24.25 13.15 -98.06
C LEU A 311 -25.32 14.05 -98.70
N ASP A 312 -25.91 14.97 -97.94
CA ASP A 312 -26.91 15.92 -98.44
C ASP A 312 -26.29 16.82 -99.54
N THR A 313 -25.04 17.30 -99.34
CA THR A 313 -24.29 18.09 -100.32
C THR A 313 -23.94 17.29 -101.58
N MET A 314 -23.48 16.05 -101.43
CA MET A 314 -23.17 15.15 -102.54
C MET A 314 -24.41 14.76 -103.34
N HIS A 315 -25.56 14.61 -102.68
CA HIS A 315 -26.84 14.37 -103.35
C HIS A 315 -27.27 15.58 -104.19
N GLU A 316 -27.13 16.81 -103.67
CA GLU A 316 -27.43 18.01 -104.45
C GLU A 316 -26.45 18.22 -105.63
N GLN A 317 -25.16 17.86 -105.46
CA GLN A 317 -24.19 17.84 -106.57
C GLN A 317 -24.56 16.79 -107.63
N LYS A 318 -24.95 15.57 -107.23
CA LYS A 318 -25.44 14.53 -108.16
C LYS A 318 -26.61 15.07 -108.98
N ASN A 319 -27.64 15.60 -108.32
CA ASN A 319 -28.85 16.06 -108.98
C ASN A 319 -28.57 17.20 -109.98
N LYS A 320 -27.61 18.09 -109.68
CA LYS A 320 -27.15 19.14 -110.61
C LYS A 320 -26.42 18.59 -111.84
N LEU A 321 -25.55 17.60 -111.66
CA LEU A 321 -24.85 16.93 -112.76
C LEU A 321 -25.79 16.11 -113.64
N GLU A 322 -26.78 15.44 -113.04
CA GLU A 322 -27.79 14.64 -113.74
C GLU A 322 -28.66 15.55 -114.64
N GLN A 323 -29.15 16.68 -114.10
CA GLN A 323 -29.84 17.73 -114.88
C GLN A 323 -28.97 18.39 -115.95
N GLN A 324 -27.64 18.39 -115.82
CA GLN A 324 -26.74 18.87 -116.86
C GLN A 324 -26.61 17.83 -117.98
N ASN A 325 -26.46 16.56 -117.62
CA ASN A 325 -26.31 15.45 -118.56
C ASN A 325 -27.58 15.25 -119.40
N GLU A 326 -28.77 15.35 -118.80
CA GLU A 326 -30.06 15.33 -119.52
C GLU A 326 -30.16 16.46 -120.57
N ARG A 327 -29.74 17.68 -120.21
CA ARG A 327 -29.73 18.82 -121.14
C ARG A 327 -28.77 18.58 -122.31
N SER A 328 -27.54 18.15 -122.03
CA SER A 328 -26.56 17.85 -123.09
C SER A 328 -26.97 16.66 -123.97
N GLN A 329 -27.68 15.64 -123.42
CA GLN A 329 -28.28 14.58 -124.24
C GLN A 329 -29.39 15.11 -125.15
N LYS A 330 -30.26 15.99 -124.65
CA LYS A 330 -31.31 16.64 -125.47
C LYS A 330 -30.72 17.52 -126.58
N GLU A 331 -29.68 18.29 -126.26
CA GLU A 331 -28.92 19.10 -127.23
C GLU A 331 -28.24 18.22 -128.30
N TYR A 332 -27.66 17.07 -127.91
CA TYR A 332 -27.11 16.10 -128.85
C TYR A 332 -28.18 15.49 -129.78
N ALA A 333 -29.34 15.10 -129.23
CA ALA A 333 -30.44 14.55 -130.03
C ALA A 333 -31.01 15.59 -131.02
N GLU A 334 -31.18 16.84 -130.59
CA GLU A 334 -31.57 17.95 -131.47
C GLU A 334 -30.51 18.32 -132.51
N SER A 335 -29.24 18.05 -132.23
CA SER A 335 -28.14 18.22 -133.20
C SER A 335 -28.15 17.09 -134.25
N LEU A 336 -28.28 15.84 -133.79
CA LEU A 336 -28.35 14.65 -134.66
C LEU A 336 -29.53 14.74 -135.64
N ALA A 337 -30.74 15.08 -135.15
CA ALA A 337 -31.92 15.24 -135.98
C ALA A 337 -31.81 16.36 -137.03
N LYS A 338 -30.94 17.37 -136.81
CA LYS A 338 -30.60 18.40 -137.82
C LYS A 338 -29.64 17.86 -138.88
N VAL A 339 -28.65 17.05 -138.48
CA VAL A 339 -27.73 16.39 -139.42
C VAL A 339 -28.47 15.36 -140.29
N GLU A 340 -29.39 14.59 -139.71
CA GLU A 340 -30.23 13.64 -140.44
C GLU A 340 -31.12 14.36 -141.48
N ASN A 341 -31.74 15.49 -141.11
CA ASN A 341 -32.48 16.33 -142.07
C ASN A 341 -31.59 16.95 -143.15
N LEU A 342 -30.32 17.26 -142.87
CA LEU A 342 -29.40 17.72 -143.92
C LEU A 342 -29.02 16.58 -144.87
N ASN A 343 -28.83 15.36 -144.37
CA ASN A 343 -28.53 14.20 -145.19
C ASN A 343 -29.69 13.84 -146.14
N THR A 344 -30.95 13.85 -145.68
CA THR A 344 -32.11 13.56 -146.56
C THR A 344 -32.32 14.65 -147.63
N ASN A 345 -32.01 15.92 -147.33
CA ASN A 345 -32.00 16.99 -148.31
C ASN A 345 -30.85 16.86 -149.33
N LEU A 346 -29.69 16.31 -148.95
CA LEU A 346 -28.59 16.02 -149.88
C LEU A 346 -28.89 14.79 -150.74
N GLU A 347 -29.48 13.75 -150.17
CA GLU A 347 -29.84 12.51 -150.88
C GLU A 347 -30.90 12.75 -151.97
N THR A 348 -31.91 13.58 -151.67
CA THR A 348 -32.90 14.02 -152.68
C THR A 348 -32.29 14.90 -153.77
N GLN A 349 -31.33 15.78 -153.44
CA GLN A 349 -30.58 16.54 -154.45
C GLN A 349 -29.71 15.65 -155.36
N ILE A 350 -29.13 14.58 -154.83
CA ILE A 350 -28.33 13.62 -155.60
C ILE A 350 -29.21 12.82 -156.57
N ASP A 351 -30.39 12.38 -156.14
CA ASP A 351 -31.37 11.68 -156.98
C ASP A 351 -31.89 12.58 -158.13
N ASP A 352 -32.22 13.85 -157.86
CA ASP A 352 -32.61 14.80 -158.91
C ASP A 352 -31.46 15.14 -159.87
N GLN A 353 -30.20 15.21 -159.40
CA GLN A 353 -29.04 15.35 -160.26
C GLN A 353 -28.83 14.11 -161.15
N ALA A 354 -29.03 12.90 -160.63
CA ALA A 354 -28.95 11.67 -161.43
C ALA A 354 -29.99 11.65 -162.56
N LYS A 355 -31.26 11.99 -162.27
CA LYS A 355 -32.33 12.13 -163.28
C LYS A 355 -32.06 13.24 -164.30
N MET A 356 -31.27 14.26 -163.94
CA MET A 356 -30.86 15.31 -164.87
C MET A 356 -29.75 14.82 -165.81
N ILE A 357 -28.77 14.06 -165.28
CA ILE A 357 -27.69 13.44 -166.07
C ILE A 357 -28.24 12.40 -167.05
N GLU A 358 -29.26 11.64 -166.67
CA GLU A 358 -29.90 10.67 -167.57
C GLU A 358 -30.59 11.35 -168.76
N ARG A 359 -31.36 12.42 -168.52
CA ARG A 359 -31.99 13.24 -169.59
C ARG A 359 -30.95 13.81 -170.56
N LEU A 360 -29.89 14.43 -170.03
CA LEU A 360 -28.80 14.99 -170.86
C LEU A 360 -28.10 13.92 -171.71
N ASN A 361 -27.96 12.69 -171.20
CA ASN A 361 -27.42 11.59 -171.99
C ASN A 361 -28.34 11.17 -173.14
N GLU A 362 -29.65 11.13 -172.94
CA GLU A 362 -30.61 10.78 -174.00
C GLU A 362 -30.70 11.88 -175.07
N GLU A 363 -30.72 13.16 -174.66
CA GLU A 363 -30.60 14.31 -175.58
C GLU A 363 -29.32 14.24 -176.43
N ASN A 364 -28.19 13.84 -175.83
CA ASN A 364 -26.90 13.67 -176.51
C ASN A 364 -26.93 12.49 -177.52
N LYS A 365 -27.66 11.41 -177.25
CA LYS A 365 -27.93 10.34 -178.25
C LYS A 365 -28.73 10.89 -179.43
N GLN A 366 -29.80 11.64 -179.18
CA GLN A 366 -30.62 12.24 -180.24
C GLN A 366 -29.82 13.25 -181.08
N ALA A 367 -29.00 14.09 -180.44
CA ALA A 367 -28.12 15.05 -181.11
C ALA A 367 -27.13 14.36 -182.07
N LYS A 368 -26.55 13.21 -181.68
CA LYS A 368 -25.68 12.41 -182.55
C LYS A 368 -26.42 11.85 -183.77
N ILE A 369 -27.67 11.40 -183.60
CA ILE A 369 -28.51 10.92 -184.71
C ILE A 369 -28.81 12.08 -185.68
N VAL A 370 -29.20 13.25 -185.18
CA VAL A 370 -29.46 14.44 -186.01
C VAL A 370 -28.20 14.90 -186.74
N TYR A 371 -27.05 14.96 -186.06
CA TYR A 371 -25.76 15.34 -186.66
C TYR A 371 -25.36 14.41 -187.82
N SER A 372 -25.56 13.09 -187.65
CA SER A 372 -25.26 12.12 -188.71
C SER A 372 -26.11 12.33 -189.98
N LYS A 373 -27.39 12.69 -189.83
CA LYS A 373 -28.28 13.04 -190.95
C LYS A 373 -27.87 14.35 -191.61
N LEU A 374 -27.55 15.37 -190.81
CA LEU A 374 -27.14 16.69 -191.32
C LEU A 374 -25.84 16.60 -192.14
N LYS A 375 -24.86 15.81 -191.69
CA LYS A 375 -23.59 15.61 -192.40
C LYS A 375 -23.78 14.94 -193.78
N LEU A 376 -24.73 14.02 -193.91
CA LEU A 376 -25.07 13.41 -195.20
C LEU A 376 -25.72 14.41 -196.17
N ILE A 377 -26.56 15.32 -195.65
CA ILE A 377 -27.16 16.41 -196.43
C ILE A 377 -26.09 17.40 -196.89
N GLN A 378 -25.14 17.78 -196.02
CA GLN A 378 -24.04 18.68 -196.34
C GLN A 378 -23.21 18.15 -197.52
N VAL A 379 -22.69 16.92 -197.45
CA VAL A 379 -21.89 16.31 -198.53
C VAL A 379 -22.69 16.22 -199.85
N THR A 380 -24.01 16.00 -199.76
CA THR A 380 -24.89 15.97 -200.93
C THR A 380 -25.08 17.35 -201.56
N ALA A 381 -25.09 18.42 -200.75
CA ALA A 381 -25.19 19.80 -201.23
C ALA A 381 -23.86 20.29 -201.82
N GLU A 382 -22.73 20.01 -201.16
CA GLU A 382 -21.38 20.35 -201.62
C GLU A 382 -21.09 19.76 -203.01
N ARG A 383 -21.42 18.48 -203.23
CA ARG A 383 -21.27 17.85 -204.56
C ARG A 383 -22.04 18.60 -205.65
N LYS A 384 -23.32 18.93 -205.41
CA LYS A 384 -24.15 19.67 -206.37
C LYS A 384 -23.62 21.08 -206.65
N MET A 385 -23.10 21.75 -205.62
CA MET A 385 -22.52 23.09 -205.77
C MET A 385 -21.22 23.06 -206.58
N ASN A 386 -20.41 22.01 -206.42
CA ASN A 386 -19.20 21.83 -207.22
C ASN A 386 -19.51 21.44 -208.68
N GLU A 387 -20.50 20.58 -208.92
CA GLU A 387 -20.98 20.25 -210.28
C GLU A 387 -21.44 21.50 -211.04
N LEU A 388 -22.17 22.39 -210.37
CA LEU A 388 -22.60 23.68 -210.93
C LEU A 388 -21.42 24.64 -211.21
N ALA A 389 -20.41 24.68 -210.34
CA ALA A 389 -19.20 25.48 -210.55
C ALA A 389 -18.36 24.99 -211.74
N GLU A 390 -18.27 23.68 -211.94
CA GLU A 390 -17.62 23.04 -213.09
C GLU A 390 -18.31 23.44 -214.42
N GLU A 391 -19.65 23.47 -214.45
CA GLU A 391 -20.42 23.94 -215.61
C GLU A 391 -20.16 25.41 -215.94
N PHE A 392 -20.16 26.29 -214.93
CA PHE A 392 -19.88 27.71 -215.14
C PHE A 392 -18.47 27.95 -215.67
N ARG A 393 -17.48 27.18 -215.20
CA ARG A 393 -16.08 27.29 -215.67
C ARG A 393 -15.96 26.97 -217.15
N ARG A 394 -16.52 25.84 -217.61
CA ARG A 394 -16.52 25.48 -219.04
C ARG A 394 -17.23 26.53 -219.91
N LYS A 395 -18.38 27.03 -219.46
CA LYS A 395 -19.12 28.11 -220.16
C LYS A 395 -18.30 29.41 -220.27
N MET A 396 -17.44 29.72 -219.30
CA MET A 396 -16.51 30.85 -219.41
C MET A 396 -15.34 30.56 -220.36
N GLU A 397 -14.74 29.36 -220.31
CA GLU A 397 -13.66 28.95 -221.22
C GLU A 397 -14.08 28.96 -222.70
N ASP A 398 -15.27 28.43 -223.02
CA ASP A 398 -15.85 28.48 -224.37
C ASP A 398 -16.10 29.92 -224.83
N ASN A 399 -16.63 30.79 -223.96
CA ASN A 399 -16.83 32.21 -224.26
C ASN A 399 -15.50 32.95 -224.49
N ILE A 400 -14.46 32.66 -223.70
CA ILE A 400 -13.11 33.24 -223.87
C ILE A 400 -12.50 32.79 -225.20
N ARG A 401 -12.70 31.53 -225.62
CA ARG A 401 -12.24 31.04 -226.93
C ARG A 401 -12.96 31.73 -228.09
N LEU A 402 -14.28 31.93 -227.97
CA LEU A 402 -15.10 32.69 -228.93
C LEU A 402 -14.71 34.17 -229.01
N LEU A 403 -14.35 34.79 -227.88
CA LEU A 403 -13.86 36.16 -227.81
C LEU A 403 -12.51 36.32 -228.54
N HIS A 404 -11.55 35.41 -228.31
CA HIS A 404 -10.28 35.43 -229.05
C HIS A 404 -10.47 35.29 -230.57
N GLN A 405 -11.34 34.39 -231.02
CA GLN A 405 -11.67 34.28 -232.45
C GLN A 405 -12.31 35.57 -233.00
N ARG A 406 -13.24 36.19 -232.26
CA ARG A 406 -13.85 37.48 -232.65
C ARG A 406 -12.83 38.62 -232.73
N ILE A 407 -11.90 38.71 -231.77
CA ILE A 407 -10.82 39.71 -231.79
C ILE A 407 -9.92 39.50 -233.01
N HIS A 408 -9.48 38.27 -233.25
CA HIS A 408 -8.56 37.96 -234.35
C HIS A 408 -9.19 38.23 -235.74
N VAL A 409 -10.50 38.02 -235.90
CA VAL A 409 -11.25 38.42 -237.11
C VAL A 409 -11.41 39.94 -237.19
N ALA A 410 -11.72 40.61 -236.08
CA ALA A 410 -11.85 42.07 -236.05
C ALA A 410 -10.52 42.78 -236.35
N GLU A 411 -9.38 42.23 -235.95
CA GLU A 411 -8.06 42.76 -236.28
C GLU A 411 -7.71 42.61 -237.77
N GLN A 412 -8.09 41.50 -238.41
CA GLN A 412 -7.97 41.35 -239.87
C GLN A 412 -8.82 42.40 -240.59
N LEU A 413 -10.11 42.49 -240.25
CA LEU A 413 -11.06 43.43 -240.85
C LEU A 413 -10.67 44.90 -240.60
N ASN A 414 -10.08 45.22 -239.45
CA ASN A 414 -9.55 46.55 -239.15
C ASN A 414 -8.30 46.88 -239.98
N ASN A 415 -7.39 45.91 -240.19
CA ASN A 415 -6.22 46.12 -241.05
C ASN A 415 -6.60 46.27 -242.54
N GLU A 416 -7.60 45.52 -243.01
CA GLU A 416 -8.19 45.69 -244.34
C GLU A 416 -8.84 47.06 -244.50
N ASN A 417 -9.71 47.46 -243.56
CA ASN A 417 -10.33 48.79 -243.54
C ASN A 417 -9.28 49.91 -243.48
N LYS A 418 -8.19 49.75 -242.71
CA LYS A 418 -7.10 50.72 -242.62
C LYS A 418 -6.34 50.87 -243.94
N ASN A 419 -6.16 49.79 -244.70
CA ASN A 419 -5.57 49.85 -246.04
C ASN A 419 -6.54 50.43 -247.08
N SER A 420 -7.81 50.05 -247.06
CA SER A 420 -8.86 50.64 -247.91
C SER A 420 -9.02 52.16 -247.65
N CYS A 421 -8.97 52.56 -246.38
CA CYS A 421 -8.97 53.95 -245.95
C CYS A 421 -7.70 54.69 -246.36
N LYS A 422 -6.51 54.07 -246.32
CA LYS A 422 -5.29 54.66 -246.91
C LYS A 422 -5.44 54.94 -248.40
N VAL A 423 -5.86 53.95 -249.20
CA VAL A 423 -6.03 54.10 -250.66
C VAL A 423 -7.09 55.15 -250.99
N THR A 424 -8.18 55.18 -250.23
CA THR A 424 -9.27 56.15 -250.44
C THR A 424 -8.90 57.55 -249.96
N LYS A 425 -8.19 57.68 -248.82
CA LYS A 425 -7.59 58.95 -248.38
C LYS A 425 -6.57 59.47 -249.38
N GLN A 426 -5.74 58.62 -249.99
CA GLN A 426 -4.77 59.05 -250.99
C GLN A 426 -5.46 59.58 -252.26
N ARG A 427 -6.51 58.90 -252.74
CA ARG A 427 -7.39 59.46 -253.79
C ARG A 427 -8.00 60.81 -253.37
N TYR A 428 -8.50 60.91 -252.15
CA TYR A 428 -9.00 62.18 -251.61
C TYR A 428 -7.92 63.23 -251.37
N GLU A 429 -6.63 62.90 -251.27
CA GLU A 429 -5.53 63.87 -251.13
C GLU A 429 -5.02 64.35 -252.49
N ASP A 430 -5.07 63.52 -253.53
CA ASP A 430 -4.92 63.98 -254.92
C ASP A 430 -6.12 64.87 -255.32
N GLU A 431 -7.34 64.46 -254.95
CA GLU A 431 -8.55 65.26 -255.14
C GLU A 431 -8.55 66.54 -254.28
N ASN A 432 -8.06 66.52 -253.02
CA ASN A 432 -7.87 67.72 -252.19
C ASN A 432 -6.61 68.53 -252.52
N LYS A 433 -5.70 68.07 -253.39
CA LYS A 433 -4.82 69.00 -254.10
C LYS A 433 -5.60 69.76 -255.17
N ASN A 434 -6.44 69.04 -255.92
CA ASN A 434 -7.27 69.62 -256.98
C ASN A 434 -8.39 70.56 -256.45
N LEU A 435 -8.93 70.27 -255.26
CA LEU A 435 -9.83 71.15 -254.50
C LEU A 435 -9.05 72.12 -253.58
N GLY A 436 -7.85 71.78 -253.13
CA GLY A 436 -7.00 72.67 -252.33
C GLY A 436 -6.54 73.89 -253.12
N LEU A 437 -6.25 73.70 -254.42
CA LEU A 437 -6.10 74.78 -255.41
C LEU A 437 -7.38 75.62 -255.61
N LYS A 438 -8.50 75.24 -254.98
CA LYS A 438 -9.77 75.98 -254.90
C LYS A 438 -10.14 76.44 -253.45
N ILE A 439 -9.37 76.13 -252.38
CA ILE A 439 -9.76 76.29 -250.92
C ILE A 439 -8.80 77.08 -249.94
N ALA A 440 -7.80 76.48 -249.22
CA ALA A 440 -6.73 76.94 -248.20
C ALA A 440 -6.93 77.60 -246.65
N SER A 441 -6.71 76.96 -245.30
CA SER A 441 -7.00 77.22 -243.62
C SER A 441 -6.24 76.69 -242.09
N TYR A 442 -6.74 76.51 -240.68
CA TYR A 442 -6.19 76.64 -239.06
C TYR A 442 -6.52 75.83 -237.48
N ARG A 443 -5.90 75.90 -236.10
CA ARG A 443 -6.23 75.29 -234.51
C ARG A 443 -5.50 75.50 -232.89
N GLU A 444 -5.79 74.90 -231.54
CA GLU A 444 -5.50 75.16 -229.87
C GLU A 444 -5.26 74.02 -228.50
N GLU A 445 -5.12 73.86 -226.99
CA GLU A 445 -4.95 74.31 -225.35
C GLU A 445 -4.68 73.23 -223.94
N THR A 446 -4.52 73.08 -222.43
CA THR A 446 -4.39 73.54 -220.78
C THR A 446 -3.94 72.48 -219.39
N THR A 447 -3.82 72.30 -217.88
CA THR A 447 -3.89 72.68 -216.19
C THR A 447 -3.19 71.86 -214.75
N THR A 448 -3.30 72.02 -213.24
CA THR A 448 -2.61 71.37 -211.78
C THR A 448 -3.12 71.47 -210.06
N ARG A 449 -2.77 71.17 -208.58
CA ARG A 449 -1.81 70.74 -207.20
C ARG A 449 -2.26 70.32 -205.50
N VAL A 450 -1.50 70.07 -204.22
CA VAL A 450 -1.80 69.91 -202.51
C VAL A 450 -0.86 69.36 -201.06
N PRO A 451 -1.18 69.08 -199.59
CA PRO A 451 -0.43 69.04 -198.05
C PRO A 451 -0.64 68.18 -196.47
N ILE A 452 0.02 68.26 -195.11
CA ILE A 452 -0.26 67.72 -193.47
C ILE A 452 0.74 67.45 -192.00
N ARG A 453 0.44 67.16 -190.54
CA ARG A 453 1.32 66.84 -189.08
C ARG A 453 1.08 66.09 -187.45
N PHE A 454 1.47 66.42 -186.03
CA PHE A 454 1.85 65.56 -184.57
C PHE A 454 1.66 65.78 -182.80
N GLU A 455 2.41 65.25 -181.60
CA GLU A 455 2.21 64.77 -179.96
C GLU A 455 3.04 65.19 -178.43
N LEU A 456 3.28 64.81 -176.98
CA LEU A 456 3.23 63.82 -175.58
C LEU A 456 3.67 64.20 -173.87
N VAL A 457 3.62 63.45 -172.57
CA VAL A 457 4.02 63.75 -170.93
C VAL A 457 4.09 62.75 -169.45
N ALA A 458 4.70 62.91 -168.08
CA ALA A 458 4.61 62.16 -166.55
C ALA A 458 5.47 62.37 -165.00
N GLN A 459 5.22 61.91 -163.59
CA GLN A 459 6.09 61.61 -162.15
C GLN A 459 5.69 61.67 -160.41
N ASN A 460 6.26 61.01 -159.19
CA ASN A 460 6.23 61.24 -157.49
C ASN A 460 6.78 60.27 -156.11
N SER A 461 7.09 60.58 -154.69
CA SER A 461 7.31 59.74 -153.23
C SER A 461 7.95 60.16 -151.65
N LEU A 462 7.76 59.64 -150.25
CA LEU A 462 8.52 59.83 -148.75
C LEU A 462 8.21 59.20 -147.12
N ASP A 463 9.08 59.19 -145.91
CA ASP A 463 9.05 59.33 -144.22
C ASP A 463 9.26 58.34 -142.77
N LEU A 464 9.74 58.65 -141.40
CA LEU A 464 9.80 57.91 -139.87
C LEU A 464 10.60 58.29 -138.33
N VAL A 465 10.33 57.82 -136.94
CA VAL A 465 11.14 57.45 -135.49
C VAL A 465 11.18 58.06 -133.83
N VAL A 466 11.30 57.36 -132.54
CA VAL A 466 11.87 57.67 -131.00
C VAL A 466 11.58 56.82 -129.61
N GLU A 467 10.40 56.26 -129.30
CA GLU A 467 9.74 55.95 -127.96
C GLU A 467 10.36 55.06 -126.80
N LYS A 468 11.37 54.21 -127.02
CA LYS A 468 11.62 53.01 -126.15
C LYS A 468 12.35 53.21 -124.81
N VAL A 469 12.92 54.38 -124.53
CA VAL A 469 13.86 54.55 -123.40
C VAL A 469 13.15 54.74 -122.05
N GLU A 470 11.99 55.40 -122.02
CA GLU A 470 11.30 55.77 -120.78
C GLU A 470 10.63 54.58 -120.07
N GLU A 471 10.23 53.55 -120.83
CA GLU A 471 9.63 52.31 -120.31
C GLU A 471 10.59 51.57 -119.36
N HIS A 472 11.88 51.53 -119.70
CA HIS A 472 12.89 50.81 -118.93
C HIS A 472 13.16 51.47 -117.57
N THR A 473 13.24 52.80 -117.50
CA THR A 473 13.34 53.55 -116.23
C THR A 473 12.15 53.24 -115.31
N SER A 474 10.95 53.18 -115.88
CA SER A 474 9.69 52.86 -115.16
C SER A 474 9.61 51.43 -114.63
N ARG A 475 10.41 50.50 -115.19
CA ARG A 475 10.58 49.13 -114.66
C ARG A 475 11.54 49.09 -113.47
N VAL A 476 12.68 49.77 -113.56
CA VAL A 476 13.73 49.73 -112.51
C VAL A 476 13.21 50.25 -111.16
N THR A 477 12.54 51.40 -111.14
CA THR A 477 11.96 51.96 -109.89
C THR A 477 10.95 51.00 -109.26
N ARG A 478 10.12 50.35 -110.08
CA ARG A 478 9.12 49.37 -109.64
C ARG A 478 9.74 48.10 -109.05
N MET A 479 10.92 47.68 -109.54
CA MET A 479 11.69 46.59 -108.96
C MET A 479 12.31 47.00 -107.62
N ARG A 480 12.83 48.23 -107.49
CA ARG A 480 13.42 48.73 -106.23
C ARG A 480 12.41 48.66 -105.07
N CYS A 481 11.19 49.17 -105.27
CA CYS A 481 10.16 49.15 -104.22
C CYS A 481 9.79 47.73 -103.77
N LYS A 482 9.80 46.73 -104.68
CA LYS A 482 9.57 45.32 -104.32
C LYS A 482 10.71 44.75 -103.46
N VAL A 483 11.96 45.08 -103.78
CA VAL A 483 13.12 44.67 -102.98
C VAL A 483 13.10 45.33 -101.60
N GLU A 484 12.70 46.61 -101.52
CA GLU A 484 12.56 47.31 -100.24
C GLU A 484 11.47 46.70 -99.35
N PHE A 485 10.30 46.36 -99.92
CA PHE A 485 9.24 45.63 -99.20
C PHE A 485 9.73 44.27 -98.65
N VAL A 486 10.40 43.46 -99.47
CA VAL A 486 10.93 42.14 -99.02
C VAL A 486 12.00 42.30 -97.92
N LYS A 487 12.89 43.30 -98.07
CA LYS A 487 13.91 43.66 -97.07
C LYS A 487 13.30 44.04 -95.72
N ASP A 488 12.22 44.82 -95.71
CA ASP A 488 11.57 45.25 -94.47
C ASP A 488 10.69 44.13 -93.86
N TRP A 489 10.01 43.33 -94.68
CA TRP A 489 9.34 42.09 -94.23
C TRP A 489 10.31 41.09 -93.59
N MET A 490 11.52 40.95 -94.15
CA MET A 490 12.59 40.12 -93.56
C MET A 490 13.06 40.63 -92.19
N LYS A 491 13.07 41.95 -91.94
CA LYS A 491 13.42 42.50 -90.61
C LYS A 491 12.40 42.09 -89.56
N GLU A 492 11.12 42.24 -89.86
CA GLU A 492 10.04 41.92 -88.94
C GLU A 492 9.99 40.42 -88.63
N ARG A 493 10.08 39.57 -89.67
CA ARG A 493 10.20 38.11 -89.52
C ARG A 493 11.46 37.70 -88.73
N ASN A 494 12.58 38.40 -88.87
CA ASN A 494 13.77 38.17 -88.04
C ASN A 494 13.58 38.61 -86.58
N GLY A 495 12.75 39.62 -86.31
CA GLY A 495 12.31 40.01 -84.97
C GLY A 495 11.46 38.92 -84.31
N GLU A 496 10.42 38.45 -85.00
CA GLU A 496 9.58 37.33 -84.55
C GLU A 496 10.42 36.07 -84.25
N VAL A 497 11.37 35.73 -85.12
CA VAL A 497 12.29 34.59 -84.94
C VAL A 497 13.25 34.79 -83.76
N LYS A 498 13.65 36.03 -83.45
CA LYS A 498 14.47 36.32 -82.26
C LYS A 498 13.66 36.16 -80.97
N GLU A 499 12.43 36.68 -80.92
CA GLU A 499 11.54 36.45 -79.78
C GLU A 499 11.21 34.97 -79.57
N LEU A 500 10.94 34.23 -80.65
CA LEU A 500 10.66 32.80 -80.57
C LEU A 500 11.88 32.00 -80.08
N ARG A 501 13.09 32.40 -80.50
CA ARG A 501 14.35 31.84 -79.97
C ARG A 501 14.48 32.09 -78.47
N GLU A 502 14.29 33.34 -78.02
CA GLU A 502 14.39 33.70 -76.60
C GLU A 502 13.35 32.94 -75.75
N LYS A 503 12.11 32.79 -76.24
CA LYS A 503 11.07 31.97 -75.60
C LYS A 503 11.45 30.49 -75.54
N VAL A 504 12.02 29.92 -76.60
CA VAL A 504 12.51 28.52 -76.64
C VAL A 504 13.68 28.30 -75.69
N ASP A 505 14.62 29.24 -75.62
CA ASP A 505 15.80 29.13 -74.75
C ASP A 505 15.41 29.29 -73.27
N CYS A 506 14.44 30.16 -72.94
CA CYS A 506 13.84 30.25 -71.60
C CYS A 506 13.10 28.96 -71.19
N LEU A 507 12.37 28.33 -72.12
CA LEU A 507 11.72 27.03 -71.88
C LEU A 507 12.76 25.90 -71.69
N ARG A 508 13.89 25.95 -72.40
CA ARG A 508 15.00 25.00 -72.20
C ARG A 508 15.62 25.16 -70.82
N GLU A 509 15.89 26.38 -70.37
CA GLU A 509 16.35 26.62 -68.99
C GLU A 509 15.38 26.10 -67.94
N LEU A 510 14.08 26.31 -68.14
CA LEU A 510 13.05 25.83 -67.21
C LEU A 510 12.98 24.29 -67.17
N LEU A 511 13.17 23.63 -68.32
CA LEU A 511 13.23 22.18 -68.43
C LEU A 511 14.48 21.62 -67.72
N ASN A 512 15.67 22.19 -67.98
CA ASN A 512 16.91 21.78 -67.32
C ASN A 512 16.80 21.91 -65.78
N LYS A 513 16.26 23.03 -65.29
CA LYS A 513 16.01 23.25 -63.85
C LYS A 513 14.98 22.28 -63.25
N LYS A 514 14.16 21.63 -64.07
CA LYS A 514 13.23 20.56 -63.66
C LYS A 514 13.87 19.18 -63.69
N GLU A 515 14.72 18.91 -64.68
CA GLU A 515 15.54 17.70 -64.77
C GLU A 515 16.54 17.61 -63.59
N GLU A 516 17.20 18.72 -63.23
CA GLU A 516 18.03 18.82 -62.03
C GLU A 516 17.24 18.52 -60.74
N GLN A 517 16.03 19.04 -60.61
CA GLN A 517 15.15 18.75 -59.47
C GLN A 517 14.71 17.29 -59.44
N GLU A 518 14.44 16.68 -60.60
CA GLU A 518 14.10 15.26 -60.71
C GLU A 518 15.29 14.36 -60.31
N LEU A 519 16.50 14.68 -60.76
CA LEU A 519 17.72 13.94 -60.41
C LEU A 519 17.99 13.95 -58.90
N VAL A 520 17.87 15.12 -58.25
CA VAL A 520 18.04 15.24 -56.79
C VAL A 520 16.95 14.47 -56.04
N LEU A 521 15.70 14.48 -56.52
CA LEU A 521 14.61 13.67 -55.93
C LEU A 521 14.86 12.17 -56.10
N ARG A 522 15.35 11.73 -57.26
CA ARG A 522 15.72 10.32 -57.51
C ARG A 522 16.88 9.85 -56.63
N GLU A 523 17.90 10.68 -56.44
CA GLU A 523 19.03 10.37 -55.55
C GLU A 523 18.58 10.23 -54.09
N ASN A 524 17.70 11.12 -53.62
CA ASN A 524 17.13 11.05 -52.27
C ASN A 524 16.21 9.84 -52.10
N MET A 525 15.44 9.46 -53.13
CA MET A 525 14.63 8.24 -53.14
C MET A 525 15.53 6.99 -53.01
N TRP A 526 16.62 6.92 -53.79
CA TRP A 526 17.61 5.84 -53.69
C TRP A 526 18.23 5.72 -52.29
N LYS A 527 18.61 6.84 -51.65
CA LYS A 527 19.14 6.84 -50.28
C LYS A 527 18.13 6.32 -49.26
N LEU A 528 16.83 6.62 -49.44
CA LEU A 528 15.76 6.11 -48.58
C LEU A 528 15.52 4.62 -48.82
N GLU A 529 15.49 4.16 -50.08
CA GLU A 529 15.36 2.73 -50.43
C GLU A 529 16.54 1.89 -49.91
N GLU A 530 17.76 2.41 -49.98
CA GLU A 530 18.95 1.75 -49.44
C GLU A 530 18.88 1.64 -47.89
N ASN A 531 18.45 2.70 -47.21
CA ASN A 531 18.30 2.70 -45.76
C ASN A 531 17.18 1.76 -45.28
N VAL A 532 16.01 1.77 -45.95
CA VAL A 532 14.91 0.82 -45.67
C VAL A 532 15.35 -0.62 -45.91
N SER A 533 16.20 -0.87 -46.92
CA SER A 533 16.77 -2.19 -47.19
C SER A 533 17.74 -2.65 -46.08
N LYS A 534 18.58 -1.73 -45.55
CA LYS A 534 19.47 -1.99 -44.41
C LYS A 534 18.68 -2.29 -43.13
N GLU A 535 17.73 -1.43 -42.76
CA GLU A 535 16.85 -1.66 -41.60
C GLU A 535 16.06 -2.98 -41.73
N GLY A 536 15.56 -3.30 -42.93
CA GLY A 536 14.88 -4.56 -43.21
C GLY A 536 15.78 -5.79 -42.99
N GLY A 537 17.05 -5.72 -43.41
CA GLY A 537 18.06 -6.74 -43.17
C GLY A 537 18.40 -6.92 -41.69
N GLU A 538 18.62 -5.82 -40.97
CA GLU A 538 18.91 -5.82 -39.53
C GLU A 538 17.72 -6.35 -38.72
N LYS A 539 16.51 -5.90 -39.01
CA LYS A 539 15.26 -6.37 -38.39
C LYS A 539 15.03 -7.87 -38.62
N LEU A 540 15.40 -8.39 -39.80
CA LEU A 540 15.37 -9.83 -40.09
C LEU A 540 16.44 -10.60 -39.30
N ASN A 541 17.63 -10.02 -39.09
CA ASN A 541 18.69 -10.62 -38.27
C ASN A 541 18.28 -10.67 -36.79
N LEU A 542 17.78 -9.55 -36.24
CA LEU A 542 17.22 -9.47 -34.89
C LEU A 542 16.09 -10.49 -34.69
N LYS A 543 15.15 -10.61 -35.64
CA LYS A 543 14.09 -11.63 -35.58
C LYS A 543 14.64 -13.07 -35.53
N LYS A 544 15.71 -13.37 -36.27
CA LYS A 544 16.40 -14.68 -36.19
C LYS A 544 17.06 -14.90 -34.82
N GLN A 545 17.66 -13.87 -34.23
CA GLN A 545 18.27 -13.95 -32.89
C GLN A 545 17.21 -14.14 -31.79
N VAL A 546 16.11 -13.39 -31.84
CA VAL A 546 14.96 -13.56 -30.93
C VAL A 546 14.44 -15.00 -30.98
N SER A 547 14.19 -15.57 -32.18
CA SER A 547 13.74 -16.97 -32.27
C SER A 547 14.82 -18.04 -32.03
N GLN A 548 16.08 -17.65 -31.82
CA GLN A 548 17.08 -18.53 -31.18
C GLN A 548 17.05 -18.40 -29.65
N LEU A 549 16.78 -17.21 -29.10
CA LEU A 549 16.60 -16.98 -27.67
C LEU A 549 15.33 -17.66 -27.16
N GLU A 550 14.19 -17.53 -27.84
CA GLU A 550 12.93 -18.26 -27.56
C GLU A 550 13.19 -19.77 -27.44
N LYS A 551 13.95 -20.35 -28.38
CA LYS A 551 14.33 -21.77 -28.40
C LYS A 551 15.38 -22.16 -27.33
N LYS A 552 16.09 -21.21 -26.73
CA LYS A 552 16.95 -21.43 -25.56
C LYS A 552 16.15 -21.33 -24.27
N VAL A 553 15.26 -20.33 -24.14
CA VAL A 553 14.35 -20.14 -23.01
C VAL A 553 13.47 -21.37 -22.84
N GLY A 554 12.75 -21.83 -23.88
CA GLY A 554 11.91 -23.03 -23.80
C GLY A 554 12.66 -24.33 -23.48
N LYS A 555 13.98 -24.39 -23.69
CA LYS A 555 14.83 -25.50 -23.22
C LYS A 555 15.17 -25.37 -21.74
N LEU A 556 15.52 -24.17 -21.29
CA LEU A 556 15.80 -23.87 -19.87
C LEU A 556 14.54 -24.05 -19.02
N GLU A 557 13.37 -23.63 -19.50
CA GLU A 557 12.07 -23.87 -18.86
C GLU A 557 11.75 -25.36 -18.70
N LYS A 558 12.08 -26.19 -19.71
CA LYS A 558 11.92 -27.65 -19.60
C LYS A 558 12.87 -28.24 -18.56
N ILE A 559 14.14 -27.83 -18.56
CA ILE A 559 15.14 -28.28 -17.58
C ILE A 559 14.75 -27.85 -16.16
N LEU A 560 14.17 -26.65 -15.99
CA LEU A 560 13.63 -26.18 -14.72
C LEU A 560 12.52 -27.10 -14.22
N LYS A 561 11.50 -27.39 -15.04
CA LYS A 561 10.41 -28.32 -14.67
C LYS A 561 10.92 -29.72 -14.29
N GLU A 562 11.86 -30.26 -15.07
CA GLU A 562 12.51 -31.55 -14.78
C GLU A 562 13.28 -31.51 -13.45
N LYS A 563 13.89 -30.38 -13.08
CA LYS A 563 14.54 -30.18 -11.77
C LYS A 563 13.57 -29.94 -10.62
N ASP A 564 12.45 -29.26 -10.85
CA ASP A 564 11.38 -29.11 -9.86
C ASP A 564 10.73 -30.47 -9.56
N GLU A 565 10.48 -31.30 -10.59
CA GLU A 565 10.00 -32.69 -10.46
C GLU A 565 11.01 -33.58 -9.71
N GLU A 566 12.32 -33.50 -10.03
CA GLU A 566 13.38 -34.16 -9.26
C GLU A 566 13.36 -33.73 -7.79
N LEU A 567 13.25 -32.43 -7.51
CA LEU A 567 13.25 -31.84 -6.16
C LEU A 567 12.02 -32.28 -5.36
N VAL A 568 10.83 -32.34 -5.97
CA VAL A 568 9.62 -32.90 -5.34
C VAL A 568 9.85 -34.36 -4.97
N SER A 569 10.35 -35.18 -5.91
CA SER A 569 10.64 -36.60 -5.64
C SER A 569 11.70 -36.79 -4.55
N LEU A 570 12.69 -35.89 -4.46
CA LEU A 570 13.73 -35.91 -3.43
C LEU A 570 13.18 -35.44 -2.08
N GLY A 571 12.26 -34.48 -2.06
CA GLY A 571 11.51 -34.07 -0.88
C GLY A 571 10.61 -35.18 -0.34
N GLU A 572 10.01 -35.99 -1.20
CA GLU A 572 9.27 -37.21 -0.82
C GLU A 572 10.20 -38.28 -0.26
N LYS A 573 11.30 -38.61 -0.96
CA LYS A 573 12.32 -39.56 -0.47
C LYS A 573 12.90 -39.15 0.89
N LYS A 574 13.14 -37.85 1.12
CA LYS A 574 13.56 -37.31 2.42
C LYS A 574 12.47 -37.44 3.49
N ARG A 575 11.21 -37.10 3.17
CA ARG A 575 10.07 -37.27 4.11
C ARG A 575 9.87 -38.74 4.47
N GLU A 576 10.04 -39.65 3.52
CA GLU A 576 9.95 -41.10 3.76
C GLU A 576 11.12 -41.63 4.59
N ALA A 577 12.36 -41.22 4.31
CA ALA A 577 13.51 -41.56 5.15
C ALA A 577 13.36 -41.05 6.59
N ILE A 578 12.75 -39.87 6.79
CA ILE A 578 12.40 -39.34 8.12
C ILE A 578 11.34 -40.22 8.79
N ARG A 579 10.26 -40.62 8.09
CA ARG A 579 9.25 -41.54 8.63
C ARG A 579 9.86 -42.87 9.08
N GLN A 580 10.73 -43.46 8.26
CA GLN A 580 11.43 -44.70 8.58
C GLN A 580 12.37 -44.54 9.78
N LEU A 581 13.10 -43.42 9.88
CA LEU A 581 13.93 -43.12 11.04
C LEU A 581 13.10 -42.96 12.33
N CYS A 582 11.96 -42.25 12.27
CA CYS A 582 11.04 -42.13 13.41
C CYS A 582 10.52 -43.50 13.86
N PHE A 583 10.06 -44.35 12.93
CA PHE A 583 9.59 -45.70 13.25
C PHE A 583 10.68 -46.57 13.90
N VAL A 584 11.93 -46.47 13.42
CA VAL A 584 13.08 -47.15 14.04
C VAL A 584 13.35 -46.62 15.45
N VAL A 585 13.27 -45.30 15.68
CA VAL A 585 13.44 -44.70 17.01
C VAL A 585 12.32 -45.11 17.97
N GLU A 586 11.07 -45.18 17.51
CA GLU A 586 9.92 -45.65 18.29
C GLU A 586 10.09 -47.14 18.66
N PHE A 587 10.43 -48.00 17.70
CA PHE A 587 10.74 -49.41 17.96
C PHE A 587 11.88 -49.59 18.97
N HIS A 588 12.95 -48.80 18.88
CA HIS A 588 14.05 -48.85 19.84
C HIS A 588 13.63 -48.35 21.23
N ARG A 589 12.77 -47.32 21.29
CA ARG A 589 12.22 -46.79 22.54
C ARG A 589 11.36 -47.83 23.25
N ASP A 590 10.48 -48.50 22.51
CA ASP A 590 9.58 -49.53 23.04
C ASP A 590 10.34 -50.80 23.44
N HIS A 591 11.34 -51.22 22.66
CA HIS A 591 12.24 -52.29 23.05
C HIS A 591 13.04 -51.95 24.32
N CYS A 592 13.51 -50.70 24.46
CA CYS A 592 14.17 -50.24 25.69
C CYS A 592 13.22 -50.17 26.89
N ASN A 593 11.93 -49.86 26.68
CA ASN A 593 10.93 -49.89 27.74
C ASN A 593 10.64 -51.35 28.16
N TYR A 594 10.40 -52.25 27.21
CA TYR A 594 10.22 -53.67 27.45
C TYR A 594 11.41 -54.31 28.20
N LEU A 595 12.65 -53.97 27.84
CA LEU A 595 13.85 -54.40 28.58
C LEU A 595 13.91 -53.83 30.00
N LYS A 596 13.53 -52.56 30.23
CA LYS A 596 13.42 -52.00 31.59
C LYS A 596 12.37 -52.75 32.41
N ASP A 597 11.22 -53.05 31.83
CA ASP A 597 10.13 -53.76 32.52
C ASP A 597 10.54 -55.18 32.89
N ILE A 598 11.25 -55.90 32.02
CA ILE A 598 11.88 -57.19 32.35
C ILE A 598 12.90 -57.04 33.49
N ILE A 599 13.74 -56.01 33.48
CA ILE A 599 14.73 -55.77 34.55
C ILE A 599 14.04 -55.44 35.88
N LEU A 600 12.94 -54.67 35.86
CA LEU A 600 12.13 -54.36 37.03
C LEU A 600 11.40 -55.60 37.57
N ALA A 601 10.81 -56.42 36.70
CA ALA A 601 10.19 -57.69 37.06
C ALA A 601 11.22 -58.67 37.66
N LYS A 602 12.41 -58.78 37.04
CA LYS A 602 13.48 -59.65 37.53
C LYS A 602 14.08 -59.16 38.85
N LYS A 603 14.18 -57.83 39.06
CA LYS A 603 14.49 -57.25 40.39
C LYS A 603 13.43 -57.56 41.45
N ARG A 604 12.14 -57.55 41.10
CA ARG A 604 11.08 -57.97 42.03
C ARG A 604 11.23 -59.44 42.41
N ILE A 605 11.49 -60.33 41.45
CA ILE A 605 11.71 -61.77 41.70
C ILE A 605 12.96 -61.99 42.58
N ASN A 606 14.07 -61.31 42.29
CA ASN A 606 15.30 -61.35 43.10
C ASN A 606 15.16 -60.74 44.51
N ASN A 607 14.05 -60.07 44.82
CA ASN A 607 13.71 -59.58 46.16
C ASN A 607 12.64 -60.47 46.85
N MET A 608 12.26 -61.60 46.23
CA MET A 608 11.29 -62.58 46.75
C MET A 608 11.92 -63.99 46.89
N ILE A 609 13.24 -64.09 46.72
CA ILE A 609 14.12 -65.24 46.98
C ILE A 609 15.14 -64.79 48.03
#